data_AF-A0A8T5Q4Y1-F1
#
_entry.id   AF-A0A8T5Q4Y1-F1
#
_cell.length_a   1.000
_cell.length_b   1.000
_cell.length_c   1.000
_cell.angle_alpha   90.00
_cell.angle_beta   90.00
_cell.angle_gamma   90.00
#
_symmetry.space_group_name_H-M   'P 1'
#
loop_
_entity.id
_entity.type
_entity.pdbx_description
1 polymer ?
#
loop_
_entity_poly.entity_id
_entity_poly.type
_entity_poly.pdbx_seq_one_letter_code
_entity_poly.pdbx_strand_id
1 'polypeptide(L)'
;MKGAVISLRSKSSLMIVKEMEKYFKVVDDIDLKNIEVNLDSESLEVLYEGKPLDKYDCIYVKGSFRYEPLLRSIATALYGKTYMPIKPVAFTVGHDKLLTQLDIQQHKIPMPTTYIAATTDAAKKILKKVNYPIVMKFPHGSHGKGVMFADSYPSASSMLDALAALRQPFIIQEYVETAGADIRAIVVGDKVVAAMKRKAEFGEKRANIHVGGTGEPCELDAHTKKLAIKAAEAVEADICAVDLLESAKGPTVIEINLSPGLQGITQATKINVADKIAKFLYTQAKEFTDTGKKETTKEILEEIEPLKEIITNLDFRGNRILLPEVLTNISKFTEKDELSVKAKEGEVSIKKFSVGGEKK
;
A
#
# COMPACT_ATOMS: atom_id res chain seq x y z
N MET A 1 -9.87 -6.82 19.75
CA MET A 1 -9.66 -6.63 18.31
C MET A 1 -9.17 -7.92 17.69
N LYS A 2 -9.64 -8.23 16.49
CA LYS A 2 -9.25 -9.36 15.64
C LYS A 2 -8.33 -8.85 14.53
N GLY A 3 -7.16 -9.45 14.36
CA GLY A 3 -6.20 -9.11 13.32
C GLY A 3 -5.98 -10.26 12.34
N ALA A 4 -5.48 -9.97 11.14
CA ALA A 4 -5.01 -10.99 10.21
C ALA A 4 -3.72 -10.57 9.50
N VAL A 5 -2.91 -11.56 9.15
CA VAL A 5 -1.79 -11.41 8.22
C VAL A 5 -2.09 -12.26 7.00
N ILE A 6 -2.28 -11.63 5.84
CA ILE A 6 -2.43 -12.33 4.56
C ILE A 6 -1.07 -12.39 3.89
N SER A 7 -0.50 -13.58 3.74
CA SER A 7 0.84 -13.70 3.14
C SER A 7 1.16 -15.09 2.60
N LEU A 8 2.32 -15.23 1.96
CA LEU A 8 2.87 -16.53 1.56
C LEU A 8 3.47 -17.34 2.74
N ARG A 9 3.06 -17.06 3.99
CA ARG A 9 3.54 -17.73 5.22
C ARG A 9 5.06 -17.82 5.35
N SER A 10 5.75 -16.76 4.93
CA SER A 10 7.20 -16.67 5.09
C SER A 10 7.57 -16.68 6.58
N LYS A 11 8.80 -17.09 6.92
CA LYS A 11 9.32 -17.00 8.30
C LYS A 11 9.11 -15.60 8.90
N SER A 12 9.31 -14.54 8.12
CA SER A 12 9.10 -13.16 8.56
C SER A 12 7.63 -12.83 8.82
N SER A 13 6.70 -13.38 8.02
CA SER A 13 5.26 -13.24 8.25
C SER A 13 4.84 -13.94 9.54
N LEU A 14 5.31 -15.17 9.76
CA LEU A 14 5.00 -15.94 10.96
C LEU A 14 5.57 -15.30 12.23
N MET A 15 6.73 -14.64 12.14
CA MET A 15 7.24 -13.80 13.22
C MET A 15 6.26 -12.67 13.57
N ILE A 16 5.68 -12.00 12.57
CA ILE A 16 4.69 -10.93 12.80
C ILE A 16 3.42 -11.49 13.42
N VAL A 17 2.87 -12.59 12.90
CA VAL A 17 1.67 -13.26 13.45
C VAL A 17 1.85 -13.55 14.94
N LYS A 18 2.96 -14.23 15.30
CA LYS A 18 3.28 -14.56 16.70
C LYS A 18 3.39 -13.33 17.60
N GLU A 19 3.94 -12.24 17.09
CA GLU A 19 4.06 -11.00 17.86
C GLU A 19 2.71 -10.27 17.97
N MET A 20 1.84 -10.36 16.96
CA MET A 20 0.47 -9.82 17.01
C MET A 20 -0.39 -10.53 18.07
N GLU A 21 -0.19 -11.83 18.32
CA GLU A 21 -0.93 -12.59 19.36
C GLU A 21 -0.77 -12.01 20.78
N LYS A 22 0.28 -11.22 21.02
CA LYS A 22 0.49 -10.53 22.31
C LYS A 22 -0.47 -9.35 22.51
N TYR A 23 -0.98 -8.78 21.43
CA TYR A 23 -1.76 -7.54 21.43
C TYR A 23 -3.22 -7.78 21.01
N PHE A 24 -3.44 -8.58 19.97
CA PHE A 24 -4.77 -8.91 19.44
C PHE A 24 -5.37 -10.12 20.16
N LYS A 25 -6.70 -10.15 20.30
CA LYS A 25 -7.39 -11.28 20.94
C LYS A 25 -7.37 -12.54 20.06
N VAL A 26 -7.44 -12.33 18.75
CA VAL A 26 -7.42 -13.37 17.72
C VAL A 26 -6.57 -12.84 16.58
N VAL A 27 -5.69 -13.68 16.06
CA VAL A 27 -4.84 -13.38 14.89
C VAL A 27 -4.92 -14.55 13.92
N ASP A 28 -5.40 -14.28 12.72
CA ASP A 28 -5.47 -15.30 11.68
C ASP A 28 -4.27 -15.18 10.73
N ASP A 29 -3.56 -16.29 10.52
CA ASP A 29 -2.53 -16.45 9.49
C ASP A 29 -3.15 -17.02 8.22
N ILE A 30 -3.37 -16.16 7.23
CA ILE A 30 -4.13 -16.47 6.02
C ILE A 30 -3.15 -16.67 4.86
N ASP A 31 -3.18 -17.85 4.24
CA ASP A 31 -2.32 -18.14 3.09
C ASP A 31 -2.84 -17.40 1.85
N LEU A 32 -2.02 -16.48 1.34
CA LEU A 32 -2.33 -15.69 0.14
C LEU A 32 -2.66 -16.57 -1.08
N LYS A 33 -2.12 -17.80 -1.15
CA LYS A 33 -2.37 -18.71 -2.27
C LYS A 33 -3.81 -19.24 -2.34
N ASN A 34 -4.53 -19.20 -1.22
CA ASN A 34 -5.89 -19.69 -1.12
C ASN A 34 -6.90 -18.52 -1.09
N ILE A 35 -6.45 -17.30 -1.41
CA ILE A 35 -7.32 -16.15 -1.58
C ILE A 35 -7.86 -16.11 -3.00
N GLU A 36 -9.16 -15.86 -3.09
CA GLU A 36 -9.87 -15.58 -4.34
C GLU A 36 -10.45 -14.17 -4.25
N VAL A 37 -10.52 -13.47 -5.38
CA VAL A 37 -11.18 -12.17 -5.47
C VAL A 37 -12.23 -12.23 -6.56
N ASN A 38 -13.48 -12.05 -6.18
CA ASN A 38 -14.60 -11.94 -7.11
C ASN A 38 -14.91 -10.46 -7.32
N LEU A 39 -15.01 -10.06 -8.58
CA LEU A 39 -15.38 -8.69 -8.94
C LEU A 39 -16.43 -8.72 -10.05
N ASP A 40 -17.47 -7.92 -9.88
CA ASP A 40 -18.48 -7.63 -10.89
C ASP A 40 -18.77 -6.12 -10.91
N SER A 41 -19.86 -5.68 -11.55
CA SER A 41 -20.19 -4.26 -11.63
C SER A 41 -20.64 -3.65 -10.30
N GLU A 42 -21.06 -4.47 -9.35
CA GLU A 42 -21.69 -4.07 -8.07
C GLU A 42 -20.81 -4.43 -6.86
N SER A 43 -19.99 -5.48 -6.95
CA SER A 43 -19.30 -6.06 -5.82
C SER A 43 -17.81 -6.33 -6.07
N LEU A 44 -17.04 -6.21 -4.99
CA LEU A 44 -15.65 -6.63 -4.91
C LEU A 44 -15.46 -7.39 -3.60
N GLU A 45 -15.45 -8.71 -3.70
CA GLU A 45 -15.40 -9.64 -2.56
C GLU A 45 -14.07 -10.37 -2.50
N VAL A 46 -13.55 -10.54 -1.28
CA VAL A 46 -12.35 -11.34 -1.02
C VAL A 46 -12.76 -12.58 -0.27
N LEU A 47 -12.46 -13.74 -0.85
CA LEU A 47 -12.75 -15.06 -0.29
C LEU A 47 -11.45 -15.74 0.15
N TYR A 48 -11.55 -16.60 1.14
CA TYR A 48 -10.52 -17.56 1.53
C TYR A 48 -11.12 -18.96 1.48
N GLU A 49 -10.59 -19.81 0.62
CA GLU A 49 -11.09 -21.18 0.39
C GLU A 49 -12.60 -21.21 0.09
N GLY A 50 -13.03 -20.35 -0.85
CA GLY A 50 -14.42 -20.22 -1.29
C GLY A 50 -15.39 -19.55 -0.30
N LYS A 51 -14.92 -19.04 0.85
CA LYS A 51 -15.77 -18.36 1.85
C LYS A 51 -15.38 -16.89 2.02
N PRO A 52 -16.33 -15.97 2.21
CA PRO A 52 -16.01 -14.57 2.51
C PRO A 52 -15.08 -14.46 3.73
N LEU A 53 -14.11 -13.56 3.64
CA LEU A 53 -13.25 -13.26 4.78
C LEU A 53 -14.08 -12.75 5.96
N ASP A 54 -13.71 -13.19 7.16
CA ASP A 54 -14.26 -12.66 8.40
C ASP A 54 -14.03 -11.14 8.52
N LYS A 55 -14.77 -10.50 9.43
CA LYS A 55 -14.52 -9.09 9.78
C LYS A 55 -13.28 -8.98 10.67
N TYR A 56 -12.33 -8.13 10.26
CA TYR A 56 -11.10 -7.83 11.00
C TYR A 56 -11.03 -6.35 11.36
N ASP A 57 -10.41 -6.05 12.50
CA ASP A 57 -10.06 -4.66 12.88
C ASP A 57 -8.75 -4.22 12.20
N CYS A 58 -7.88 -5.18 11.85
CA CYS A 58 -6.60 -4.94 11.20
C CYS A 58 -6.26 -6.06 10.22
N ILE A 59 -5.83 -5.72 9.01
CA ILE A 59 -5.28 -6.67 8.04
C ILE A 59 -3.94 -6.17 7.54
N TYR A 60 -2.87 -6.97 7.71
CA TYR A 60 -1.58 -6.72 7.08
C TYR A 60 -1.34 -7.68 5.92
N VAL A 61 -1.41 -7.17 4.70
CA VAL A 61 -1.19 -7.95 3.47
C VAL A 61 0.27 -7.85 3.04
N LYS A 62 0.89 -9.00 2.74
CA LYS A 62 2.30 -9.11 2.32
C LYS A 62 2.43 -10.10 1.17
N GLY A 63 3.27 -9.78 0.18
CA GLY A 63 3.53 -10.69 -0.92
C GLY A 63 4.69 -10.28 -1.81
N SER A 64 5.02 -11.18 -2.73
CA SER A 64 6.00 -10.92 -3.79
C SER A 64 5.34 -10.14 -4.92
N PHE A 65 6.13 -9.38 -5.69
CA PHE A 65 5.68 -8.68 -6.91
C PHE A 65 4.89 -9.58 -7.88
N ARG A 66 5.12 -10.91 -7.87
CA ARG A 66 4.36 -11.88 -8.69
C ARG A 66 2.87 -11.92 -8.37
N TYR A 67 2.50 -11.51 -7.17
CA TYR A 67 1.12 -11.45 -6.69
C TYR A 67 0.62 -10.01 -6.63
N GLU A 68 1.31 -9.03 -7.22
CA GLU A 68 0.93 -7.62 -7.17
C GLU A 68 -0.54 -7.37 -7.55
N PRO A 69 -1.09 -7.93 -8.64
CA PRO A 69 -2.50 -7.71 -8.97
C PRO A 69 -3.44 -8.23 -7.88
N LEU A 70 -3.13 -9.39 -7.29
CA LEU A 70 -3.93 -9.96 -6.21
C LEU A 70 -3.84 -9.11 -4.93
N LEU A 71 -2.63 -8.69 -4.54
CA LEU A 71 -2.40 -7.82 -3.38
C LEU A 71 -3.14 -6.48 -3.53
N ARG A 72 -3.05 -5.89 -4.73
CA ARG A 72 -3.76 -4.66 -5.09
C ARG A 72 -5.27 -4.84 -4.99
N SER A 73 -5.81 -5.95 -5.48
CA SER A 73 -7.25 -6.24 -5.42
C SER A 73 -7.74 -6.44 -3.97
N ILE A 74 -7.01 -7.21 -3.16
CA ILE A 74 -7.32 -7.39 -1.72
C ILE A 74 -7.32 -6.03 -1.00
N ALA A 75 -6.27 -5.23 -1.20
CA ALA A 75 -6.19 -3.92 -0.58
C ALA A 75 -7.33 -3.00 -1.05
N THR A 76 -7.64 -2.98 -2.34
CA THR A 76 -8.76 -2.18 -2.88
C THR A 76 -10.10 -2.57 -2.27
N ALA A 77 -10.33 -3.87 -2.05
CA ALA A 77 -11.58 -4.37 -1.49
C ALA A 77 -11.78 -4.02 0.00
N LEU A 78 -10.68 -3.95 0.76
CA LEU A 78 -10.68 -3.93 2.23
C LEU A 78 -10.22 -2.60 2.83
N TYR A 79 -9.46 -1.78 2.10
CA TYR A 79 -8.95 -0.50 2.58
C TYR A 79 -10.12 0.44 2.93
N GLY A 80 -10.08 1.05 4.11
CA GLY A 80 -11.16 1.88 4.63
C GLY A 80 -12.31 1.11 5.31
N LYS A 81 -12.42 -0.22 5.10
CA LYS A 81 -13.34 -1.08 5.88
C LYS A 81 -12.66 -1.70 7.10
N THR A 82 -11.35 -1.87 7.02
CA THR A 82 -10.47 -2.35 8.10
C THR A 82 -9.18 -1.54 8.07
N TYR A 83 -8.47 -1.47 9.20
CA TYR A 83 -7.17 -0.81 9.21
C TYR A 83 -6.15 -1.63 8.41
N MET A 84 -5.47 -0.97 7.48
CA MET A 84 -4.40 -1.57 6.68
C MET A 84 -3.20 -0.61 6.63
N PRO A 85 -1.97 -1.08 6.91
CA PRO A 85 -0.77 -0.24 6.98
C PRO A 85 -0.18 0.13 5.60
N ILE A 86 -0.78 -0.34 4.51
CA ILE A 86 -0.30 -0.12 3.15
C ILE A 86 -1.52 0.18 2.28
N LYS A 87 -1.50 1.31 1.58
CA LYS A 87 -2.61 1.71 0.71
C LYS A 87 -2.66 0.87 -0.56
N PRO A 88 -3.82 0.77 -1.25
CA PRO A 88 -3.92 -0.02 -2.48
C PRO A 88 -2.91 0.40 -3.54
N VAL A 89 -2.73 1.70 -3.78
CA VAL A 89 -1.79 2.23 -4.79
C VAL A 89 -0.34 1.85 -4.51
N ALA A 90 0.04 1.73 -3.24
CA ALA A 90 1.37 1.35 -2.83
C ALA A 90 1.75 -0.01 -3.42
N PHE A 91 0.84 -0.99 -3.45
CA PHE A 91 1.15 -2.32 -4.01
C PHE A 91 1.56 -2.27 -5.49
N THR A 92 0.99 -1.34 -6.26
CA THR A 92 1.36 -1.14 -7.67
C THR A 92 2.70 -0.40 -7.79
N VAL A 93 2.90 0.66 -7.00
CA VAL A 93 4.12 1.47 -7.05
C VAL A 93 5.33 0.73 -6.46
N GLY A 94 5.21 0.18 -5.26
CA GLY A 94 6.31 -0.43 -4.49
C GLY A 94 6.77 -1.80 -5.03
N HIS A 95 6.10 -2.36 -6.04
CA HIS A 95 6.55 -3.55 -6.76
C HIS A 95 7.18 -3.24 -8.12
N ASP A 96 7.26 -1.96 -8.49
CA ASP A 96 7.90 -1.45 -9.69
C ASP A 96 8.95 -0.39 -9.34
N LYS A 97 10.23 -0.68 -9.63
CA LYS A 97 11.33 0.25 -9.30
C LYS A 97 11.22 1.58 -10.05
N LEU A 98 10.69 1.59 -11.27
CA LEU A 98 10.50 2.84 -12.01
C LEU A 98 9.40 3.66 -11.36
N LEU A 99 8.24 3.07 -11.06
CA LEU A 99 7.15 3.80 -10.41
C LEU A 99 7.56 4.32 -9.02
N THR A 100 8.25 3.50 -8.23
CA THR A 100 8.82 3.93 -6.95
C THR A 100 9.74 5.14 -7.12
N GLN A 101 10.61 5.13 -8.15
CA GLN A 101 11.53 6.24 -8.41
C GLN A 101 10.78 7.50 -8.90
N LEU A 102 9.70 7.36 -9.66
CA LEU A 102 8.85 8.50 -10.05
C LEU A 102 8.22 9.17 -8.81
N ASP A 103 7.63 8.39 -7.90
CA ASP A 103 6.99 8.93 -6.70
C ASP A 103 8.00 9.61 -5.77
N ILE A 104 9.16 8.98 -5.56
CA ILE A 104 10.29 9.56 -4.81
C ILE A 104 10.77 10.87 -5.45
N GLN A 105 10.87 10.92 -6.78
CA GLN A 105 11.27 12.13 -7.52
C GLN A 105 10.27 13.27 -7.34
N GLN A 106 8.96 12.99 -7.42
CA GLN A 106 7.90 13.99 -7.20
C GLN A 106 7.98 14.62 -5.80
N HIS A 107 8.39 13.83 -4.81
CA HIS A 107 8.60 14.27 -3.44
C HIS A 107 9.99 14.90 -3.20
N LYS A 108 10.81 15.08 -4.25
CA LYS A 108 12.16 15.65 -4.21
C LYS A 108 13.11 14.92 -3.25
N ILE A 109 12.95 13.60 -3.16
CA ILE A 109 13.79 12.74 -2.34
C ILE A 109 15.03 12.36 -3.15
N PRO A 110 16.26 12.56 -2.60
CA PRO A 110 17.49 12.12 -3.24
C PRO A 110 17.45 10.67 -3.74
N MET A 111 17.66 10.48 -5.04
CA MET A 111 17.72 9.19 -5.73
C MET A 111 18.79 9.24 -6.83
N PRO A 112 19.34 8.10 -7.29
CA PRO A 112 20.31 8.10 -8.37
C PRO A 112 19.65 8.55 -9.68
N THR A 113 20.39 9.25 -10.53
CA THR A 113 19.86 9.71 -11.82
C THR A 113 19.39 8.49 -12.63
N THR A 114 18.12 8.47 -13.03
CA THR A 114 17.49 7.32 -13.67
C THR A 114 16.90 7.71 -15.00
N TYR A 115 17.10 6.87 -16.01
CA TYR A 115 16.69 7.08 -17.38
C TYR A 115 15.87 5.90 -17.89
N ILE A 116 14.88 6.21 -18.72
CA ILE A 116 14.07 5.25 -19.45
C ILE A 116 14.08 5.63 -20.93
N ALA A 117 14.05 4.62 -21.80
CA ALA A 117 13.95 4.80 -23.24
C ALA A 117 13.03 3.74 -23.84
N ALA A 118 12.18 4.16 -24.78
CA ALA A 118 11.27 3.27 -25.49
C ALA A 118 11.97 2.42 -26.56
N THR A 119 13.09 2.89 -27.11
CA THR A 119 13.83 2.21 -28.17
C THR A 119 15.31 2.07 -27.83
N THR A 120 15.96 1.08 -28.43
CA THR A 120 17.41 0.89 -28.35
C THR A 120 18.17 2.12 -28.84
N ASP A 121 17.73 2.76 -29.92
CA ASP A 121 18.37 3.98 -30.43
C ASP A 121 18.26 5.16 -29.45
N ALA A 122 17.11 5.34 -28.82
CA ALA A 122 16.93 6.35 -27.77
C ALA A 122 17.80 6.03 -26.55
N ALA A 123 17.88 4.76 -26.15
CA ALA A 123 18.77 4.31 -25.08
C ALA A 123 20.25 4.57 -25.44
N LYS A 124 20.70 4.26 -26.66
CA LYS A 124 22.08 4.56 -27.11
C LYS A 124 22.39 6.05 -27.10
N LYS A 125 21.41 6.92 -27.41
CA LYS A 125 21.58 8.39 -27.29
C LYS A 125 21.78 8.82 -25.83
N ILE A 126 21.09 8.18 -24.88
CA ILE A 126 21.29 8.39 -23.44
C ILE A 126 22.68 7.91 -23.04
N LEU A 127 23.08 6.70 -23.43
CA LEU A 127 24.39 6.11 -23.11
C LEU A 127 25.58 6.98 -23.55
N LYS A 128 25.44 7.76 -24.62
CA LYS A 128 26.48 8.71 -25.05
C LYS A 128 26.64 9.95 -24.15
N LYS A 129 25.67 10.23 -23.28
CA LYS A 129 25.59 11.45 -22.46
C LYS A 129 25.72 11.19 -20.96
N VAL A 130 25.61 9.94 -20.51
CA VAL A 130 25.73 9.57 -19.10
C VAL A 130 27.20 9.49 -18.68
N ASN A 131 27.42 9.67 -17.38
CA ASN A 131 28.71 9.37 -16.77
C ASN A 131 28.77 7.88 -16.43
N TYR A 132 29.92 7.25 -16.69
CA TYR A 132 30.18 5.87 -16.34
C TYR A 132 30.92 5.77 -15.00
N PRO A 133 30.73 4.68 -14.24
CA PRO A 133 29.90 3.51 -14.55
C PRO A 133 28.38 3.75 -14.40
N ILE A 134 27.57 2.86 -15.00
CA ILE A 134 26.10 2.84 -14.90
C ILE A 134 25.60 1.46 -14.48
N VAL A 135 24.34 1.43 -14.05
CA VAL A 135 23.57 0.22 -13.74
C VAL A 135 22.40 0.10 -14.70
N MET A 136 22.18 -1.09 -15.26
CA MET A 136 20.94 -1.45 -15.97
C MET A 136 20.15 -2.47 -15.16
N LYS A 137 18.86 -2.24 -14.98
CA LYS A 137 17.99 -3.16 -14.21
C LYS A 137 16.57 -3.22 -14.77
N PHE A 138 15.90 -4.35 -14.57
CA PHE A 138 14.47 -4.46 -14.86
C PHE A 138 13.63 -3.76 -13.77
N PRO A 139 12.52 -3.09 -14.13
CA PRO A 139 11.62 -2.45 -13.15
C PRO A 139 11.10 -3.45 -12.12
N HIS A 140 10.64 -4.62 -12.59
CA HIS A 140 10.18 -5.71 -11.73
C HIS A 140 11.32 -6.67 -11.37
N GLY A 141 11.21 -7.28 -10.18
CA GLY A 141 12.17 -8.27 -9.68
C GLY A 141 12.66 -7.93 -8.28
N SER A 142 13.31 -8.91 -7.63
CA SER A 142 13.82 -8.78 -6.27
C SER A 142 15.19 -9.45 -6.14
N HIS A 143 15.86 -9.20 -5.01
CA HIS A 143 17.13 -9.84 -4.65
C HIS A 143 18.31 -9.57 -5.60
N GLY A 144 18.28 -8.48 -6.36
CA GLY A 144 19.40 -8.06 -7.22
C GLY A 144 19.63 -8.94 -8.45
N LYS A 145 18.71 -9.86 -8.77
CA LYS A 145 18.71 -10.58 -10.05
C LYS A 145 18.33 -9.61 -11.16
N GLY A 146 19.10 -9.62 -12.25
CA GLY A 146 18.88 -8.71 -13.39
C GLY A 146 19.44 -7.30 -13.20
N VAL A 147 20.33 -7.08 -12.23
CA VAL A 147 21.13 -5.85 -12.11
C VAL A 147 22.46 -6.07 -12.83
N MET A 148 22.74 -5.27 -13.84
CA MET A 148 23.93 -5.34 -14.69
C MET A 148 24.74 -4.05 -14.55
N PHE A 149 26.06 -4.17 -14.51
CA PHE A 149 26.98 -3.03 -14.40
C PHE A 149 27.73 -2.84 -15.71
N ALA A 150 27.76 -1.61 -16.21
CA ALA A 150 28.58 -1.24 -17.36
C ALA A 150 29.51 -0.08 -16.98
N ASP A 151 30.79 -0.23 -17.28
CA ASP A 151 31.86 0.73 -16.98
C ASP A 151 32.18 1.67 -18.15
N SER A 152 31.57 1.42 -19.32
CA SER A 152 31.90 2.12 -20.56
C SER A 152 30.75 2.01 -21.56
N TYR A 153 30.75 2.91 -22.55
CA TYR A 153 29.77 2.90 -23.64
C TYR A 153 29.75 1.59 -24.44
N PRO A 154 30.89 1.00 -24.86
CA PRO A 154 30.88 -0.27 -25.57
C PRO A 154 30.25 -1.40 -24.74
N SER A 155 30.58 -1.49 -23.45
CA SER A 155 30.00 -2.47 -22.53
C SER A 155 28.49 -2.29 -22.40
N ALA A 156 28.03 -1.06 -22.15
CA ALA A 156 26.61 -0.73 -22.03
C ALA A 156 25.83 -0.97 -23.33
N SER A 157 26.41 -0.63 -24.48
CA SER A 157 25.76 -0.84 -25.78
C SER A 157 25.57 -2.33 -26.07
N SER A 158 26.58 -3.16 -25.78
CA SER A 158 26.47 -4.62 -25.95
C SER A 158 25.42 -5.23 -25.01
N MET A 159 25.36 -4.78 -23.76
CA MET A 159 24.31 -5.21 -22.82
C MET A 159 22.92 -4.81 -23.32
N LEU A 160 22.77 -3.59 -23.82
CA LEU A 160 21.52 -3.09 -24.37
C LEU A 160 21.05 -3.92 -25.58
N ASP A 161 21.96 -4.28 -26.49
CA ASP A 161 21.63 -5.10 -27.66
C ASP A 161 21.17 -6.52 -27.23
N ALA A 162 21.78 -7.08 -26.17
CA ALA A 162 21.32 -8.34 -25.58
C ALA A 162 19.95 -8.22 -24.89
N LEU A 163 19.71 -7.14 -24.14
CA LEU A 163 18.44 -6.88 -23.46
C LEU A 163 17.29 -6.63 -24.42
N ALA A 164 17.57 -6.01 -25.58
CA ALA A 164 16.58 -5.77 -26.62
C ALA A 164 15.93 -7.08 -27.12
N ALA A 165 16.68 -8.19 -27.13
CA ALA A 165 16.16 -9.50 -27.50
C ALA A 165 15.07 -10.02 -26.52
N LEU A 166 15.12 -9.59 -25.26
CA LEU A 166 14.15 -10.00 -24.23
C LEU A 166 12.81 -9.26 -24.36
N ARG A 167 12.77 -8.14 -25.11
CA ARG A 167 11.58 -7.28 -25.27
C ARG A 167 10.92 -6.87 -23.94
N GLN A 168 11.74 -6.70 -22.90
CA GLN A 168 11.29 -6.24 -21.58
C GLN A 168 11.74 -4.81 -21.32
N PRO A 169 10.96 -4.02 -20.58
CA PRO A 169 11.38 -2.69 -20.16
C PRO A 169 12.59 -2.80 -19.23
N PHE A 170 13.54 -1.88 -19.35
CA PHE A 170 14.69 -1.74 -18.46
C PHE A 170 14.89 -0.26 -18.13
N ILE A 171 15.56 0.00 -17.02
CA ILE A 171 15.99 1.34 -16.63
C ILE A 171 17.51 1.40 -16.61
N ILE A 172 18.04 2.54 -17.05
CA ILE A 172 19.46 2.89 -16.96
C ILE A 172 19.60 3.84 -15.77
N GLN A 173 20.53 3.58 -14.88
CA GLN A 173 20.69 4.36 -13.65
C GLN A 173 22.16 4.69 -13.41
N GLU A 174 22.42 5.87 -12.87
CA GLU A 174 23.72 6.27 -12.34
C GLU A 174 24.23 5.23 -11.33
N TYR A 175 25.48 4.79 -11.48
CA TYR A 175 26.13 4.01 -10.43
C TYR A 175 26.59 4.95 -9.33
N VAL A 176 26.15 4.68 -8.10
CA VAL A 176 26.60 5.40 -6.91
C VAL A 176 27.65 4.52 -6.22
N GLU A 177 28.88 5.03 -6.16
CA GLU A 177 29.99 4.36 -5.47
C GLU A 177 29.78 4.44 -3.96
N THR A 178 29.82 3.28 -3.29
CA THR A 178 29.57 3.14 -1.85
C THR A 178 30.53 2.16 -1.17
N ALA A 179 31.66 1.84 -1.81
CA ALA A 179 32.59 0.82 -1.35
C ALA A 179 31.89 -0.54 -1.12
N GLY A 180 30.90 -0.85 -1.95
CA GLY A 180 30.15 -2.11 -1.90
C GLY A 180 29.21 -2.25 -0.69
N ALA A 181 28.77 -1.14 -0.09
CA ALA A 181 27.84 -1.17 1.03
C ALA A 181 26.51 -0.47 0.72
N ASP A 182 25.44 -0.96 1.31
CA ASP A 182 24.16 -0.27 1.34
C ASP A 182 23.53 -0.35 2.74
N ILE A 183 22.51 0.46 2.98
CA ILE A 183 21.79 0.48 4.24
C ILE A 183 20.36 0.06 3.99
N ARG A 184 19.87 -0.89 4.79
CA ARG A 184 18.45 -1.21 4.86
C ARG A 184 17.86 -0.66 6.15
N ALA A 185 16.88 0.22 6.03
CA ALA A 185 16.12 0.79 7.12
C ALA A 185 14.69 0.25 7.11
N ILE A 186 14.20 -0.27 8.24
CA ILE A 186 12.78 -0.66 8.39
C ILE A 186 12.02 0.54 8.95
N VAL A 187 11.08 1.05 8.16
CA VAL A 187 10.14 2.09 8.56
C VAL A 187 8.85 1.43 9.06
N VAL A 188 8.35 1.90 10.20
CA VAL A 188 7.07 1.53 10.80
C VAL A 188 6.41 2.81 11.31
N GLY A 189 5.34 3.25 10.63
CA GLY A 189 4.71 4.55 10.83
C GLY A 189 5.72 5.69 10.59
N ASP A 190 5.86 6.55 11.59
CA ASP A 190 6.72 7.73 11.57
C ASP A 190 8.17 7.47 12.02
N LYS A 191 8.59 6.19 12.13
CA LYS A 191 9.87 5.81 12.74
C LYS A 191 10.65 4.79 11.92
N VAL A 192 11.96 4.97 11.88
CA VAL A 192 12.90 3.88 11.54
C VAL A 192 13.13 3.04 12.80
N VAL A 193 12.61 1.82 12.82
CA VAL A 193 12.66 0.94 14.01
C VAL A 193 13.91 0.08 14.08
N ALA A 194 14.56 -0.15 12.94
CA ALA A 194 15.82 -0.87 12.84
C ALA A 194 16.53 -0.49 11.55
N ALA A 195 17.86 -0.48 11.56
CA ALA A 195 18.66 -0.33 10.36
C ALA A 195 19.88 -1.25 10.42
N MET A 196 20.31 -1.73 9.26
CA MET A 196 21.55 -2.48 9.12
C MET A 196 22.31 -2.01 7.89
N LYS A 197 23.63 -1.95 8.00
CA LYS A 197 24.53 -1.80 6.87
C LYS A 197 24.84 -3.19 6.33
N ARG A 198 24.61 -3.42 5.04
CA ARG A 198 24.99 -4.65 4.36
C ARG A 198 26.25 -4.37 3.56
N LYS A 199 27.21 -5.29 3.60
CA LYS A 199 28.42 -5.24 2.78
C LYS A 199 28.42 -6.38 1.78
N ALA A 200 28.81 -6.09 0.55
CA ALA A 200 29.03 -7.08 -0.48
C ALA A 200 30.21 -7.99 -0.12
N GLU A 201 30.20 -9.22 -0.63
CA GLU A 201 31.39 -10.07 -0.58
C GLU A 201 32.53 -9.46 -1.43
N PHE A 202 33.77 -9.83 -1.12
CA PHE A 202 34.94 -9.34 -1.85
C PHE A 202 34.83 -9.68 -3.36
N GLY A 203 34.90 -8.65 -4.21
CA GLY A 203 34.75 -8.78 -5.66
C GLY A 203 33.32 -8.61 -6.20
N GLU A 204 32.32 -8.52 -5.33
CA GLU A 204 30.94 -8.20 -5.71
C GLU A 204 30.63 -6.72 -5.44
N LYS A 205 29.93 -6.07 -6.40
CA LYS A 205 29.43 -4.69 -6.20
C LYS A 205 28.07 -4.65 -5.49
N ARG A 206 27.46 -5.81 -5.20
CA ARG A 206 26.10 -5.96 -4.68
C ARG A 206 26.11 -6.40 -3.22
N ALA A 207 25.51 -5.61 -2.34
CA ALA A 207 25.53 -5.84 -0.89
C ALA A 207 24.40 -6.76 -0.35
N ASN A 208 23.63 -7.42 -1.22
CA ASN A 208 22.46 -8.19 -0.79
C ASN A 208 22.86 -9.39 0.10
N ILE A 209 22.33 -9.45 1.34
CA ILE A 209 22.55 -10.56 2.30
C ILE A 209 22.18 -11.94 1.71
N HIS A 210 21.19 -11.99 0.81
CA HIS A 210 20.79 -13.25 0.15
C HIS A 210 21.83 -13.82 -0.82
N VAL A 211 22.91 -13.06 -1.10
CA VAL A 211 24.01 -13.43 -1.98
C VAL A 211 25.32 -13.54 -1.18
N GLY A 212 25.26 -13.72 0.15
CA GLY A 212 26.45 -13.91 1.00
C GLY A 212 26.92 -12.66 1.77
N GLY A 213 26.31 -11.50 1.53
CA GLY A 213 26.67 -10.26 2.23
C GLY A 213 26.47 -10.32 3.75
N THR A 214 27.36 -9.70 4.52
CA THR A 214 27.25 -9.58 5.98
C THR A 214 26.41 -8.35 6.36
N GLY A 215 25.56 -8.50 7.37
CA GLY A 215 24.74 -7.42 7.91
C GLY A 215 25.22 -6.99 9.29
N GLU A 216 25.58 -5.71 9.45
CA GLU A 216 25.99 -5.11 10.72
C GLU A 216 24.91 -4.10 11.15
N PRO A 217 24.58 -4.00 12.46
CA PRO A 217 23.69 -2.94 12.92
C PRO A 217 24.28 -1.57 12.59
N CYS A 218 23.44 -0.63 12.16
CA CYS A 218 23.87 0.75 11.98
C CYS A 218 22.88 1.72 12.62
N GLU A 219 23.42 2.79 13.19
CA GLU A 219 22.63 3.91 13.67
C GLU A 219 22.57 4.97 12.57
N LEU A 220 21.36 5.24 12.09
CA LEU A 220 21.12 6.30 11.13
C LEU A 220 21.06 7.66 11.84
N ASP A 221 21.68 8.66 11.22
CA ASP A 221 21.52 10.06 11.65
C ASP A 221 20.08 10.56 11.44
N ALA A 222 19.76 11.72 12.01
CA ALA A 222 18.42 12.29 11.94
C ALA A 222 17.98 12.61 10.50
N HIS A 223 18.93 13.03 9.65
CA HIS A 223 18.67 13.38 8.26
C HIS A 223 18.25 12.13 7.45
N THR A 224 19.00 11.04 7.59
CA THR A 224 18.77 9.77 6.89
C THR A 224 17.52 9.08 7.41
N LYS A 225 17.23 9.13 8.71
CA LYS A 225 15.95 8.65 9.27
C LYS A 225 14.77 9.38 8.65
N LYS A 226 14.81 10.73 8.62
CA LYS A 226 13.77 11.56 8.03
C LYS A 226 13.61 11.28 6.53
N LEU A 227 14.71 11.05 5.82
CA LEU A 227 14.70 10.68 4.41
C LEU A 227 13.99 9.34 4.18
N ALA A 228 14.30 8.32 4.99
CA ALA A 228 13.66 7.01 4.89
C ALA A 228 12.15 7.09 5.17
N ILE A 229 11.75 7.84 6.19
CA ILE A 229 10.32 8.06 6.52
C ILE A 229 9.60 8.75 5.36
N LYS A 230 10.17 9.84 4.82
CA LYS A 230 9.60 10.52 3.64
C LYS A 230 9.47 9.61 2.42
N ALA A 231 10.42 8.69 2.23
CA ALA A 231 10.37 7.73 1.14
C ALA A 231 9.20 6.74 1.31
N ALA A 232 8.98 6.27 2.54
CA ALA A 232 7.83 5.43 2.87
C ALA A 232 6.49 6.16 2.68
N GLU A 233 6.41 7.42 3.12
CA GLU A 233 5.25 8.30 2.90
C GLU A 233 4.96 8.52 1.41
N ALA A 234 6.02 8.74 0.61
CA ALA A 234 5.89 9.00 -0.83
C ALA A 234 5.25 7.83 -1.60
N VAL A 235 5.37 6.60 -1.10
CA VAL A 235 4.73 5.41 -1.68
C VAL A 235 3.51 4.93 -0.88
N GLU A 236 3.05 5.73 0.07
CA GLU A 236 1.85 5.47 0.87
C GLU A 236 1.88 4.12 1.62
N ALA A 237 3.03 3.81 2.22
CA ALA A 237 3.23 2.61 3.02
C ALA A 237 3.75 2.93 4.43
N ASP A 238 2.98 2.61 5.45
CA ASP A 238 3.40 2.78 6.84
C ASP A 238 4.46 1.76 7.25
N ILE A 239 4.51 0.61 6.57
CA ILE A 239 5.48 -0.46 6.85
C ILE A 239 6.20 -0.87 5.57
N CYS A 240 7.48 -0.53 5.49
CA CYS A 240 8.35 -0.96 4.40
C CYS A 240 9.83 -1.00 4.82
N ALA A 241 10.66 -1.64 4.00
CA ALA A 241 12.10 -1.39 4.03
C ALA A 241 12.47 -0.34 2.99
N VAL A 242 13.33 0.59 3.37
CA VAL A 242 13.95 1.57 2.49
C VAL A 242 15.42 1.20 2.37
N ASP A 243 15.88 0.97 1.14
CA ASP A 243 17.28 0.69 0.83
C ASP A 243 17.97 1.98 0.36
N LEU A 244 19.07 2.34 1.03
CA LEU A 244 19.79 3.59 0.84
C LEU A 244 21.27 3.36 0.51
N LEU A 245 21.85 4.29 -0.24
CA LEU A 245 23.30 4.41 -0.47
C LEU A 245 23.84 5.66 0.22
N GLU A 246 24.96 5.51 0.90
CA GLU A 246 25.76 6.64 1.38
C GLU A 246 26.63 7.15 0.21
N SER A 247 26.14 8.15 -0.51
CA SER A 247 26.91 8.80 -1.58
C SER A 247 27.79 9.92 -1.02
N ALA A 248 28.77 10.38 -1.82
CA ALA A 248 29.55 11.58 -1.48
C ALA A 248 28.70 12.86 -1.31
N LYS A 249 27.47 12.88 -1.85
CA LYS A 249 26.51 14.00 -1.72
C LYS A 249 25.52 13.81 -0.56
N GLY A 250 25.62 12.71 0.19
CA GLY A 250 24.69 12.32 1.24
C GLY A 250 23.87 11.06 0.91
N PRO A 251 22.89 10.71 1.76
CA PRO A 251 22.09 9.50 1.60
C PRO A 251 21.14 9.60 0.40
N THR A 252 21.02 8.51 -0.34
CA THR A 252 20.25 8.41 -1.57
C THR A 252 19.37 7.15 -1.53
N VAL A 253 18.08 7.26 -1.85
CA VAL A 253 17.14 6.12 -1.84
C VAL A 253 17.20 5.35 -3.16
N ILE A 254 17.33 4.03 -3.08
CA ILE A 254 17.43 3.16 -4.26
C ILE A 254 16.14 2.39 -4.51
N GLU A 255 15.57 1.80 -3.45
CA GLU A 255 14.49 0.84 -3.53
C GLU A 255 13.66 0.92 -2.25
N ILE A 256 12.34 0.72 -2.41
CA ILE A 256 11.42 0.54 -1.30
C ILE A 256 10.80 -0.85 -1.45
N ASN A 257 10.73 -1.59 -0.35
CA ASN A 257 10.20 -2.94 -0.33
C ASN A 257 9.06 -3.05 0.70
N LEU A 258 7.85 -3.27 0.21
CA LEU A 258 6.62 -3.38 1.00
C LEU A 258 6.52 -4.67 1.83
N SER A 259 7.26 -5.70 1.44
CA SER A 259 7.27 -7.01 2.11
C SER A 259 8.69 -7.38 2.57
N PRO A 260 9.28 -6.60 3.49
CA PRO A 260 10.66 -6.82 3.88
C PRO A 260 10.81 -8.12 4.67
N GLY A 261 11.92 -8.82 4.42
CA GLY A 261 12.37 -9.91 5.28
C GLY A 261 12.93 -9.37 6.59
N LEU A 262 12.51 -9.93 7.70
CA LEU A 262 12.85 -9.47 9.05
C LEU A 262 13.97 -10.28 9.71
N GLN A 263 14.23 -11.49 9.24
CA GLN A 263 15.16 -12.42 9.91
C GLN A 263 16.58 -11.86 9.98
N GLY A 264 17.13 -11.41 8.84
CA GLY A 264 18.50 -10.90 8.75
C GLY A 264 18.70 -9.63 9.60
N ILE A 265 17.78 -8.68 9.51
CA ILE A 265 17.88 -7.42 10.28
C ILE A 265 17.65 -7.64 11.77
N THR A 266 16.73 -8.54 12.16
CA THR A 266 16.52 -8.91 13.56
C THR A 266 17.77 -9.58 14.14
N GLN A 267 18.43 -10.46 13.36
CA GLN A 267 19.66 -11.12 13.78
C GLN A 267 20.83 -10.14 13.92
N ALA A 268 20.97 -9.22 12.97
CA ALA A 268 22.05 -8.21 12.98
C ALA A 268 21.88 -7.18 14.11
N THR A 269 20.66 -6.67 14.28
CA THR A 269 20.38 -5.57 15.23
C THR A 269 20.00 -6.03 16.62
N LYS A 270 19.59 -7.30 16.77
CA LYS A 270 18.96 -7.85 17.99
C LYS A 270 17.65 -7.14 18.39
N ILE A 271 17.10 -6.31 17.51
CA ILE A 271 15.82 -5.62 17.71
C ILE A 271 14.70 -6.56 17.25
N ASN A 272 13.69 -6.79 18.09
CA ASN A 272 12.48 -7.50 17.70
C ASN A 272 11.61 -6.61 16.78
N VAL A 273 11.92 -6.59 15.49
CA VAL A 273 11.21 -5.77 14.49
C VAL A 273 9.75 -6.22 14.33
N ALA A 274 9.48 -7.52 14.47
CA ALA A 274 8.12 -8.06 14.38
C ALA A 274 7.23 -7.55 15.53
N ASP A 275 7.75 -7.44 16.76
CA ASP A 275 7.04 -6.80 17.88
C ASP A 275 6.73 -5.33 17.62
N LYS A 276 7.69 -4.58 17.06
CA LYS A 276 7.47 -3.16 16.69
C LYS A 276 6.35 -3.01 15.68
N ILE A 277 6.33 -3.87 14.66
CA ILE A 277 5.24 -3.93 13.66
C ILE A 277 3.91 -4.29 14.34
N ALA A 278 3.86 -5.36 15.13
CA ALA A 278 2.66 -5.83 15.79
C ALA A 278 2.03 -4.77 16.71
N LYS A 279 2.86 -4.10 17.51
CA LYS A 279 2.44 -3.00 18.39
C LYS A 279 1.90 -1.80 17.61
N PHE A 280 2.55 -1.44 16.50
CA PHE A 280 2.07 -0.38 15.62
C PHE A 280 0.71 -0.73 15.02
N LEU A 281 0.58 -1.92 14.40
CA LEU A 281 -0.68 -2.41 13.84
C LEU A 281 -1.83 -2.37 14.86
N TYR A 282 -1.58 -2.83 16.10
CA TYR A 282 -2.57 -2.79 17.16
C TYR A 282 -3.00 -1.36 17.53
N THR A 283 -2.03 -0.45 17.67
CA THR A 283 -2.30 0.94 18.05
C THR A 283 -3.14 1.64 16.99
N GLN A 284 -2.74 1.50 15.73
CA GLN A 284 -3.46 2.12 14.61
C GLN A 284 -4.84 1.50 14.38
N ALA A 285 -4.98 0.17 14.54
CA ALA A 285 -6.28 -0.49 14.45
C ALA A 285 -7.24 0.00 15.54
N LYS A 286 -6.73 0.20 16.76
CA LYS A 286 -7.52 0.76 17.85
C LYS A 286 -8.01 2.17 17.50
N GLU A 287 -7.11 3.04 17.06
CA GLU A 287 -7.45 4.40 16.64
C GLU A 287 -8.48 4.41 15.52
N PHE A 288 -8.27 3.60 14.48
CA PHE A 288 -9.20 3.46 13.35
C PHE A 288 -10.60 3.00 13.79
N THR A 289 -10.68 2.02 14.70
CA THR A 289 -11.98 1.57 15.23
C THR A 289 -12.65 2.59 16.13
N ASP A 290 -11.87 3.38 16.89
CA ASP A 290 -12.40 4.40 17.79
C ASP A 290 -12.86 5.64 17.01
N THR A 291 -12.20 6.02 15.91
CA THR A 291 -12.67 7.07 14.99
C THR A 291 -13.93 6.65 14.27
N GLY A 292 -13.97 5.43 13.72
CA GLY A 292 -15.18 4.90 13.08
C GLY A 292 -16.37 4.86 14.03
N LYS A 293 -16.18 4.48 15.30
CA LYS A 293 -17.25 4.56 16.31
C LYS A 293 -17.69 5.99 16.59
N LYS A 294 -16.77 6.96 16.65
CA LYS A 294 -17.12 8.37 16.87
C LYS A 294 -17.89 8.95 15.68
N GLU A 295 -17.50 8.61 14.46
CA GLU A 295 -18.21 8.99 13.24
C GLU A 295 -19.60 8.35 13.20
N THR A 296 -19.71 7.03 13.42
CA THR A 296 -21.01 6.36 13.50
C THR A 296 -21.87 6.89 14.67
N THR A 297 -21.27 7.22 15.82
CA THR A 297 -22.02 7.83 16.94
C THR A 297 -22.48 9.24 16.60
N LYS A 298 -21.68 9.99 15.84
CA LYS A 298 -22.03 11.33 15.35
C LYS A 298 -23.10 11.27 14.27
N GLU A 299 -23.03 10.33 13.33
CA GLU A 299 -24.05 10.03 12.34
C GLU A 299 -25.36 9.59 13.02
N ILE A 300 -25.30 8.71 14.02
CA ILE A 300 -26.46 8.31 14.82
C ILE A 300 -27.02 9.49 15.63
N LEU A 301 -26.18 10.37 16.19
CA LEU A 301 -26.62 11.57 16.90
C LEU A 301 -27.24 12.61 15.95
N GLU A 302 -26.70 12.76 14.74
CA GLU A 302 -27.26 13.57 13.65
C GLU A 302 -28.57 12.96 13.10
N GLU A 303 -28.74 11.64 13.15
CA GLU A 303 -30.00 10.92 12.85
C GLU A 303 -31.03 10.98 14.01
N ILE A 304 -30.60 11.20 15.25
CA ILE A 304 -31.48 11.28 16.45
C ILE A 304 -31.98 12.71 16.73
N GLU A 305 -31.34 13.75 16.18
CA GLU A 305 -32.06 15.01 16.02
C GLU A 305 -33.24 14.78 15.06
N PRO A 306 -34.47 15.20 15.39
CA PRO A 306 -35.61 14.96 14.51
C PRO A 306 -35.42 15.77 13.23
N LEU A 307 -34.75 15.18 12.24
CA LEU A 307 -34.64 15.66 10.87
C LEU A 307 -36.05 15.74 10.30
N LYS A 308 -36.63 16.93 10.36
CA LYS A 308 -37.88 17.26 9.67
C LYS A 308 -37.69 17.39 8.16
N GLU A 309 -36.45 17.38 7.67
CA GLU A 309 -36.11 17.62 6.28
C GLU A 309 -34.82 16.88 5.89
N ILE A 310 -34.83 16.19 4.75
CA ILE A 310 -33.67 15.49 4.17
C ILE A 310 -33.37 16.15 2.83
N ILE A 311 -32.13 16.61 2.63
CA ILE A 311 -31.67 17.14 1.35
C ILE A 311 -31.16 15.97 0.50
N THR A 312 -31.85 15.67 -0.58
CA THR A 312 -31.52 14.56 -1.48
C THR A 312 -31.96 14.87 -2.91
N ASN A 313 -31.31 14.23 -3.88
CA ASN A 313 -31.76 14.27 -5.26
C ASN A 313 -32.99 13.35 -5.44
N LEU A 314 -33.96 13.76 -6.26
CA LEU A 314 -35.12 12.94 -6.57
C LEU A 314 -34.73 11.83 -7.56
N ASP A 315 -34.99 10.58 -7.19
CA ASP A 315 -34.83 9.42 -8.08
C ASP A 315 -36.11 9.21 -8.90
N PHE A 316 -35.96 9.06 -10.22
CA PHE A 316 -37.05 8.87 -11.16
C PHE A 316 -36.93 7.52 -11.87
N ARG A 317 -37.98 6.69 -11.78
CA ARG A 317 -38.15 5.51 -12.64
C ARG A 317 -39.32 5.71 -13.59
N GLY A 318 -39.01 6.16 -14.80
CA GLY A 318 -40.00 6.61 -15.77
C GLY A 318 -40.75 7.83 -15.23
N ASN A 319 -42.07 7.71 -15.06
CA ASN A 319 -42.91 8.80 -14.56
C ASN A 319 -43.18 8.73 -13.04
N ARG A 320 -42.38 7.96 -12.29
CA ARG A 320 -42.54 7.77 -10.84
C ARG A 320 -41.36 8.37 -10.09
N ILE A 321 -41.64 9.10 -9.01
CA ILE A 321 -40.65 9.54 -8.03
C ILE A 321 -40.50 8.43 -6.99
N LEU A 322 -39.28 7.97 -6.76
CA LEU A 322 -38.96 7.04 -5.68
C LEU A 322 -38.50 7.83 -4.45
N LEU A 323 -39.23 7.69 -3.35
CA LEU A 323 -38.80 8.25 -2.08
C LEU A 323 -37.70 7.37 -1.48
N PRO A 324 -36.60 7.95 -0.99
CA PRO A 324 -35.60 7.22 -0.20
C PRO A 324 -36.24 6.41 0.93
N GLU A 325 -35.66 5.26 1.24
CA GLU A 325 -36.13 4.36 2.29
C GLU A 325 -36.26 5.08 3.65
N VAL A 326 -35.34 6.00 3.93
CA VAL A 326 -35.35 6.84 5.13
C VAL A 326 -36.64 7.69 5.23
N LEU A 327 -37.07 8.35 4.15
CA LEU A 327 -38.31 9.14 4.15
C LEU A 327 -39.56 8.27 4.29
N THR A 328 -39.54 7.07 3.70
CA THR A 328 -40.64 6.11 3.79
C THR A 328 -40.77 5.58 5.23
N ASN A 329 -39.65 5.28 5.88
CA ASN A 329 -39.59 4.79 7.26
C ASN A 329 -40.04 5.87 8.26
N ILE A 330 -39.63 7.12 8.07
CA ILE A 330 -40.04 8.25 8.93
C ILE A 330 -41.53 8.59 8.73
N SER A 331 -42.00 8.68 7.48
CA SER A 331 -43.40 9.03 7.17
C SER A 331 -44.39 7.90 7.44
N LYS A 332 -43.91 6.65 7.54
CA LYS A 332 -44.73 5.44 7.66
C LYS A 332 -45.78 5.32 6.55
N PHE A 333 -45.41 5.74 5.34
CA PHE A 333 -46.22 5.49 4.15
C PHE A 333 -46.13 4.02 3.74
N THR A 334 -47.25 3.50 3.29
CA THR A 334 -47.41 2.15 2.75
C THR A 334 -48.20 2.23 1.45
N GLU A 335 -48.07 1.22 0.59
CA GLU A 335 -48.79 1.16 -0.69
C GLU A 335 -50.33 1.16 -0.54
N LYS A 336 -50.83 0.92 0.68
CA LYS A 336 -52.27 0.88 1.00
C LYS A 336 -52.81 2.20 1.52
N ASP A 337 -51.95 3.19 1.78
CA ASP A 337 -52.38 4.48 2.30
C ASP A 337 -53.03 5.32 1.19
N GLU A 338 -54.17 5.93 1.50
CA GLU A 338 -54.69 7.03 0.69
C GLU A 338 -53.88 8.30 1.00
N LEU A 339 -53.31 8.94 -0.03
CA LEU A 339 -52.43 10.09 0.12
C LEU A 339 -53.01 11.33 -0.55
N SER A 340 -52.93 12.48 0.11
CA SER A 340 -53.13 13.80 -0.45
C SER A 340 -51.80 14.34 -0.96
N VAL A 341 -51.70 14.57 -2.28
CA VAL A 341 -50.53 15.18 -2.91
C VAL A 341 -50.90 16.58 -3.37
N LYS A 342 -50.19 17.60 -2.88
CA LYS A 342 -50.35 19.00 -3.31
C LYS A 342 -49.05 19.50 -3.92
N ALA A 343 -49.14 20.23 -5.02
CA ALA A 343 -47.98 20.83 -5.68
C ALA A 343 -48.18 22.36 -5.83
N LYS A 344 -47.09 23.11 -5.65
CA LYS A 344 -46.93 24.50 -6.06
C LYS A 344 -45.53 24.65 -6.70
N GLU A 345 -45.25 25.79 -7.32
CA GLU A 345 -43.95 26.03 -7.95
C GLU A 345 -42.81 25.82 -6.92
N GLY A 346 -41.89 24.90 -7.22
CA GLY A 346 -40.78 24.53 -6.34
C GLY A 346 -41.08 23.62 -5.16
N GLU A 347 -42.33 23.16 -4.95
CA GLU A 347 -42.68 22.32 -3.78
C GLU A 347 -43.76 21.27 -4.11
N VAL A 348 -43.52 20.01 -3.73
CA VAL A 348 -44.52 18.94 -3.69
C VAL A 348 -44.64 18.44 -2.25
N SER A 349 -45.86 18.39 -1.73
CA SER A 349 -46.14 17.89 -0.37
C SER A 349 -47.08 16.68 -0.42
N ILE A 350 -46.72 15.64 0.34
CA ILE A 350 -47.46 14.38 0.42
C ILE A 350 -47.88 14.17 1.88
N LYS A 351 -49.17 13.90 2.13
CA LYS A 351 -49.72 13.63 3.47
C LYS A 351 -50.72 12.49 3.40
N LYS A 352 -50.92 11.73 4.49
CA LYS A 352 -52.04 10.78 4.54
C LYS A 352 -53.37 11.53 4.43
N PHE A 353 -54.27 11.04 3.59
CA PHE A 353 -55.59 11.57 3.43
C PHE A 353 -56.44 11.14 4.64
N SER A 354 -56.91 12.10 5.43
CA SER A 354 -57.87 11.87 6.51
C SER A 354 -59.15 12.62 6.18
N VAL A 355 -60.24 11.90 5.92
CA VAL A 355 -61.57 12.51 5.87
C VAL A 355 -61.92 12.90 7.30
N GLY A 356 -61.96 14.21 7.57
CA GLY A 356 -62.30 14.72 8.89
C GLY A 356 -63.72 14.30 9.29
N GLY A 357 -63.84 13.49 10.34
CA GLY A 357 -65.12 13.18 10.94
C GLY A 357 -65.11 11.98 11.88
N GLU A 358 -64.42 12.05 13.02
CA GLU A 358 -65.02 11.61 14.28
C GLU A 358 -64.38 12.36 15.47
N LYS A 359 -65.20 13.20 16.10
CA LYS A 359 -64.95 13.77 17.42
C LYS A 359 -65.27 12.69 18.45
N LYS A 360 -64.25 12.08 19.05
CA LYS A 360 -64.03 11.83 20.48
C LYS A 360 -63.14 10.61 20.68
#